data_AF-A0A0N4Y4L2-F1
#
_entry.id   AF-A0A0N4Y4L2-F1
#
_cell.length_a   1.000
_cell.length_b   1.000
_cell.length_c   1.000
_cell.angle_alpha   90.00
_cell.angle_beta   90.00
_cell.angle_gamma   90.00
#
_symmetry.space_group_name_H-M   'P 1'
#
loop_
_entity.id
_entity.type
_entity.pdbx_description
1 polymer ?
#
loop_
_entity_poly.entity_id
_entity_poly.type
_entity_poly.pdbx_seq_one_letter_code
_entity_poly.pdbx_strand_id
1 'polypeptide(L)'
;MPLIHRHIDGETSHRCALRAAALGILPRFSQNRREYPELECEFLGKHLKNPIGLAAGFDKNGEAIRQLAELSGFGLIEIGTVTPIPQQGNPRPRIFRLPEDEAIINRYGFNNDGVGRVQQRVKAARVNWTDGLAMLGVNIGKNQLCDEAKLDYEIGVTYFAAYSDYIVINVSSPNTSGLRALQKQSELKKLLAYVKQTLDVMKLDCRPKVLLKIAPDLTEREKKDIAEVTMDSKYGVDGLIVSNTTVTRPATLHNENRNEKGGLSGAPLRQLSTDCVRQMYKLVFK
;
A
#
# COMPACT_ATOMS: atom_id res chain seq x y z
N MET A 1 -20.21 12.29 1.85
CA MET A 1 -20.23 13.36 0.82
C MET A 1 -21.25 13.04 -0.30
N PRO A 2 -22.56 13.10 -0.03
CA PRO A 2 -23.58 12.61 -0.98
C PRO A 2 -23.57 13.33 -2.35
N LEU A 3 -23.35 14.65 -2.37
CA LEU A 3 -23.33 15.44 -3.61
C LEU A 3 -22.15 15.07 -4.53
N ILE A 4 -20.94 14.87 -3.97
CA ILE A 4 -19.76 14.44 -4.74
C ILE A 4 -19.99 13.03 -5.31
N HIS A 5 -20.62 12.16 -4.52
CA HIS A 5 -20.89 10.78 -4.95
C HIS A 5 -21.85 10.72 -6.15
N ARG A 6 -22.79 11.68 -6.23
CA ARG A 6 -23.80 11.74 -7.29
C ARG A 6 -23.29 12.39 -8.59
N HIS A 7 -22.40 13.37 -8.53
CA HIS A 7 -22.10 14.23 -9.68
C HIS A 7 -20.69 14.13 -10.26
N ILE A 8 -19.75 13.49 -9.56
CA ILE A 8 -18.34 13.44 -10.00
C ILE A 8 -17.87 12.01 -9.94
N ASP A 9 -17.31 11.45 -11.02
CA ASP A 9 -16.83 10.06 -11.04
C ASP A 9 -15.74 9.79 -9.98
N GLY A 10 -15.55 8.51 -9.65
CA GLY A 10 -14.63 8.09 -8.58
C GLY A 10 -13.18 8.50 -8.81
N GLU A 11 -12.70 8.46 -10.06
CA GLU A 11 -11.30 8.79 -10.36
C GLU A 11 -11.07 10.31 -10.39
N THR A 12 -12.01 11.08 -10.90
CA THR A 12 -11.95 12.55 -10.87
C THR A 12 -12.07 13.09 -9.46
N SER A 13 -13.01 12.59 -8.65
CA SER A 13 -13.14 13.00 -7.25
C SER A 13 -11.88 12.71 -6.44
N HIS A 14 -11.25 11.55 -6.66
CA HIS A 14 -9.97 11.20 -6.06
C HIS A 14 -8.84 12.16 -6.48
N ARG A 15 -8.72 12.48 -7.78
CA ARG A 15 -7.73 13.46 -8.26
C ARG A 15 -7.93 14.86 -7.67
N CYS A 16 -9.18 15.31 -7.53
CA CYS A 16 -9.49 16.57 -6.88
C CYS A 16 -9.07 16.56 -5.40
N ALA A 17 -9.35 15.47 -4.67
CA ALA A 17 -8.94 15.33 -3.28
C ALA A 17 -7.41 15.32 -3.13
N LEU A 18 -6.69 14.61 -4.00
CA LEU A 18 -5.22 14.57 -3.98
C LEU A 18 -4.62 15.95 -4.28
N ARG A 19 -5.16 16.68 -5.27
CA ARG A 19 -4.72 18.05 -5.57
C ARG A 19 -4.98 19.01 -4.40
N ALA A 20 -6.14 18.91 -3.76
CA ALA A 20 -6.44 19.71 -2.57
C ALA A 20 -5.44 19.39 -1.44
N ALA A 21 -5.13 18.11 -1.23
CA ALA A 21 -4.12 17.68 -0.26
C ALA A 21 -2.73 18.25 -0.60
N ALA A 22 -2.29 18.15 -1.85
CA ALA A 22 -0.99 18.70 -2.31
C ALA A 22 -0.89 20.23 -2.11
N LEU A 23 -2.01 20.95 -2.23
CA LEU A 23 -2.11 22.37 -1.95
C LEU A 23 -2.26 22.70 -0.44
N GLY A 24 -2.27 21.68 0.44
CA GLY A 24 -2.44 21.87 1.88
C GLY A 24 -3.86 22.27 2.30
N ILE A 25 -4.84 22.05 1.43
CA ILE A 25 -6.27 22.24 1.67
C ILE A 25 -6.84 20.95 2.26
N LEU A 26 -6.44 20.68 3.50
CA LEU A 26 -6.96 19.61 4.34
C LEU A 26 -7.64 20.24 5.57
N PRO A 27 -8.64 19.59 6.19
CA PRO A 27 -9.24 20.07 7.42
C PRO A 27 -8.17 20.32 8.50
N ARG A 28 -7.87 21.60 8.79
CA ARG A 28 -6.80 21.99 9.73
C ARG A 28 -7.25 22.04 11.18
N PHE A 29 -8.56 22.12 11.41
CA PHE A 29 -9.16 22.23 12.73
C PHE A 29 -10.40 21.34 12.75
N SER A 30 -10.36 20.27 13.54
CA SER A 30 -11.53 19.44 13.84
C SER A 30 -11.24 18.55 15.05
N GLN A 31 -12.29 17.99 15.66
CA GLN A 31 -12.14 16.95 16.68
C GLN A 31 -11.27 15.77 16.21
N ASN A 32 -11.21 15.53 14.89
CA ASN A 32 -10.42 14.46 14.28
C ASN A 32 -8.91 14.76 14.24
N ARG A 33 -8.48 15.97 14.59
CA ARG A 33 -7.06 16.35 14.64
C ARG A 33 -6.48 16.36 16.06
N ARG A 34 -7.30 16.01 17.05
CA ARG A 34 -6.86 15.83 18.43
C ARG A 34 -6.05 14.55 18.50
N GLU A 35 -4.79 14.66 18.91
CA GLU A 35 -3.98 13.50 19.27
C GLU A 35 -4.36 13.05 20.68
N TYR A 36 -4.35 11.74 20.89
CA TYR A 36 -4.68 11.09 22.16
C TYR A 36 -3.44 10.32 22.61
N PRO A 37 -2.83 10.65 23.76
CA PRO A 37 -1.63 9.96 24.26
C PRO A 37 -1.82 8.44 24.39
N GLU A 38 -3.05 7.98 24.61
CA GLU A 38 -3.41 6.56 24.70
C GLU A 38 -3.26 5.81 23.37
N LEU A 39 -3.16 6.51 22.24
CA LEU A 39 -2.91 5.93 20.93
C LEU A 39 -1.42 5.90 20.57
N GLU A 40 -0.54 6.52 21.37
CA GLU A 40 0.89 6.48 21.10
C GLU A 40 1.40 5.03 21.09
N CYS A 41 2.24 4.69 20.10
CA CYS A 41 2.76 3.34 19.96
C CYS A 41 4.15 3.32 19.33
N GLU A 42 4.86 2.21 19.49
CA GLU A 42 6.08 1.94 18.74
C GLU A 42 5.76 1.01 17.56
N PHE A 43 6.18 1.41 16.36
CA PHE A 43 6.06 0.61 15.16
C PHE A 43 7.36 0.66 14.38
N LEU A 44 7.89 -0.53 14.04
CA LEU A 44 9.11 -0.65 13.22
C LEU A 44 10.34 0.09 13.81
N GLY A 45 10.41 0.19 15.14
CA GLY A 45 11.48 0.90 15.86
C GLY A 45 11.30 2.42 15.89
N LYS A 46 10.12 2.93 15.54
CA LYS A 46 9.79 4.36 15.57
C LYS A 46 8.59 4.62 16.47
N HIS A 47 8.64 5.73 17.19
CA HIS A 47 7.51 6.23 17.96
C HIS A 47 6.50 6.92 17.03
N LEU A 48 5.23 6.57 17.19
CA LEU A 48 4.09 7.11 16.45
C LEU A 48 3.09 7.72 17.43
N LYS A 49 2.50 8.85 17.03
CA LYS A 49 1.41 9.50 17.77
C LYS A 49 0.13 8.66 17.81
N ASN A 50 -0.11 7.92 16.73
CA ASN A 50 -1.24 7.01 16.62
C ASN A 50 -0.94 5.91 15.57
N PRO A 51 -1.60 4.74 15.66
CA PRO A 51 -1.35 3.61 14.76
C PRO A 51 -2.13 3.71 13.43
N ILE A 52 -2.84 4.82 13.17
CA ILE A 52 -3.73 4.95 12.02
C ILE A 52 -2.96 5.53 10.84
N GLY A 53 -2.93 4.80 9.74
CA GLY A 53 -2.19 5.18 8.53
C GLY A 53 -3.06 5.29 7.28
N LEU A 54 -2.58 6.08 6.31
CA LEU A 54 -3.14 6.14 4.96
C LEU A 54 -2.51 5.04 4.09
N ALA A 55 -3.35 4.14 3.59
CA ALA A 55 -2.90 3.02 2.76
C ALA A 55 -2.43 3.44 1.36
N ALA A 56 -1.57 2.61 0.74
CA ALA A 56 -1.21 2.77 -0.67
C ALA A 56 -2.41 2.79 -1.60
N GLY A 57 -2.21 3.41 -2.76
CA GLY A 57 -3.21 3.59 -3.79
C GLY A 57 -3.92 4.93 -3.72
N PHE A 58 -3.79 5.68 -2.61
CA PHE A 58 -4.27 7.05 -2.51
C PHE A 58 -3.28 8.02 -3.17
N ASP A 59 -2.11 8.24 -2.57
CA ASP A 59 -1.05 9.05 -3.19
C ASP A 59 -0.07 8.15 -3.96
N LYS A 60 -0.50 7.68 -5.14
CA LYS A 60 0.30 6.75 -5.96
C LYS A 60 1.65 7.32 -6.40
N ASN A 61 1.70 8.63 -6.58
CA ASN A 61 2.76 9.34 -7.27
C ASN A 61 3.60 10.21 -6.34
N GLY A 62 3.30 10.25 -5.04
CA GLY A 62 3.99 11.08 -4.06
C GLY A 62 3.71 12.58 -4.24
N GLU A 63 2.51 12.94 -4.69
CA GLU A 63 2.11 14.31 -5.01
C GLU A 63 1.82 15.16 -3.77
N ALA A 64 1.47 14.54 -2.63
CA ALA A 64 1.02 15.23 -1.43
C ALA A 64 1.70 14.73 -0.14
N ILE A 65 2.86 14.06 -0.25
CA ILE A 65 3.57 13.42 0.87
C ILE A 65 3.68 14.33 2.09
N ARG A 66 4.24 15.53 1.91
CA ARG A 66 4.53 16.46 3.01
C ARG A 66 3.25 16.92 3.69
N GLN A 67 2.27 17.36 2.90
CA GLN A 67 1.00 17.87 3.40
C GLN A 67 0.19 16.76 4.07
N LEU A 68 0.23 15.52 3.56
CA LEU A 68 -0.43 14.40 4.21
C LEU A 68 0.26 14.06 5.54
N ALA A 69 1.58 13.97 5.58
CA ALA A 69 2.32 13.66 6.81
C ALA A 69 2.15 14.72 7.90
N GLU A 70 2.04 15.99 7.53
CA GLU A 70 1.90 17.11 8.48
C GLU A 70 0.46 17.41 8.84
N LEU A 71 -0.47 17.31 7.88
CA LEU A 71 -1.77 17.93 8.01
C LEU A 71 -2.96 16.98 8.16
N SER A 72 -2.80 15.70 7.83
CA SER A 72 -3.91 14.74 7.81
C SER A 72 -4.27 14.17 9.19
N GLY A 73 -3.31 14.13 10.13
CA GLY A 73 -3.43 13.44 11.42
C GLY A 73 -3.08 11.95 11.40
N PHE A 74 -2.72 11.39 10.23
CA PHE A 74 -2.24 10.00 10.16
C PHE A 74 -0.85 9.85 10.80
N GLY A 75 -0.64 8.77 11.54
CA GLY A 75 0.69 8.38 12.03
C GLY A 75 1.58 7.78 10.94
N LEU A 76 0.99 7.27 9.84
CA LEU A 76 1.74 6.71 8.71
C LEU A 76 1.09 7.09 7.38
N ILE A 77 1.90 7.25 6.35
CA ILE A 77 1.44 7.43 4.96
C ILE A 77 2.20 6.46 4.06
N GLU A 78 1.47 5.71 3.23
CA GLU A 78 2.05 4.80 2.25
C GLU A 78 1.75 5.30 0.84
N ILE A 79 2.78 5.72 0.11
CA ILE A 79 2.64 6.08 -1.31
C ILE A 79 2.73 4.85 -2.22
N GLY A 80 2.39 5.02 -3.50
CA GLY A 80 2.47 3.96 -4.51
C GLY A 80 1.15 3.21 -4.70
N THR A 81 1.12 2.05 -5.35
CA THR A 81 2.27 1.27 -5.82
C THR A 81 2.99 1.91 -7.00
N VAL A 82 4.31 2.06 -6.87
CA VAL A 82 5.20 2.59 -7.91
C VAL A 82 5.86 1.44 -8.66
N THR A 83 6.01 1.57 -9.98
CA THR A 83 6.73 0.62 -10.84
C THR A 83 7.97 1.30 -11.45
N PRO A 84 8.99 0.56 -11.91
CA PRO A 84 10.16 1.15 -12.57
C PRO A 84 9.82 2.11 -13.71
N ILE A 85 9.07 1.62 -14.69
CA ILE A 85 8.66 2.38 -15.87
C ILE A 85 7.28 3.01 -15.59
N PRO A 86 7.03 4.27 -16.00
CA PRO A 86 5.71 4.86 -15.92
C PRO A 86 4.68 4.03 -16.70
N GLN A 87 3.48 3.85 -16.14
CA GLN A 87 2.41 3.17 -16.85
C GLN A 87 1.05 3.79 -16.56
N GLN A 88 0.20 3.83 -17.58
CA GLN A 88 -1.13 4.44 -17.49
C GLN A 88 -2.12 3.60 -16.68
N GLY A 89 -1.85 2.30 -16.51
CA GLY A 89 -2.76 1.31 -15.95
C GLY A 89 -3.87 0.89 -16.92
N ASN A 90 -4.88 0.18 -16.41
CA ASN A 90 -5.99 -0.34 -17.21
C ASN A 90 -6.90 0.78 -17.75
N PRO A 91 -7.65 0.54 -18.85
CA PRO A 91 -8.60 1.51 -19.41
C PRO A 91 -9.67 1.97 -18.40
N ARG A 92 -10.13 3.22 -18.56
CA ARG A 92 -11.26 3.78 -17.79
C ARG A 92 -12.61 3.35 -18.39
N PRO A 93 -13.71 3.27 -17.60
CA PRO A 93 -13.77 3.44 -16.14
C PRO A 93 -13.20 2.23 -15.37
N ARG A 94 -12.53 2.52 -14.26
CA ARG A 94 -11.74 1.52 -13.50
C ARG A 94 -11.84 1.66 -11.98
N ILE A 95 -12.74 2.50 -11.50
CA ILE A 95 -13.11 2.64 -10.09
C ILE A 95 -14.62 2.87 -10.02
N PHE A 96 -15.28 2.09 -9.16
CA PHE A 96 -16.72 2.05 -9.00
C PHE A 96 -17.01 2.18 -7.52
N ARG A 97 -17.87 3.14 -7.15
CA ARG A 97 -18.32 3.33 -5.76
C ARG A 97 -19.59 2.51 -5.54
N LEU A 98 -19.65 1.84 -4.41
CA LEU A 98 -20.81 1.09 -3.93
C LEU A 98 -21.25 1.76 -2.63
N PRO A 99 -21.95 2.91 -2.68
CA PRO A 99 -22.27 3.69 -1.50
C PRO A 99 -23.19 2.95 -0.51
N GLU A 100 -24.12 2.12 -1.00
CA GLU A 100 -25.01 1.30 -0.17
C GLU A 100 -24.23 0.26 0.64
N ASP A 101 -23.05 -0.14 0.15
CA ASP A 101 -22.19 -1.15 0.75
C ASP A 101 -20.96 -0.54 1.46
N GLU A 102 -20.84 0.79 1.51
CA GLU A 102 -19.63 1.51 1.96
C GLU A 102 -18.34 0.96 1.34
N ALA A 103 -18.39 0.67 0.03
CA ALA A 103 -17.38 -0.09 -0.67
C ALA A 103 -16.91 0.55 -1.98
N ILE A 104 -15.78 0.06 -2.47
CA ILE A 104 -15.20 0.44 -3.76
C ILE A 104 -14.72 -0.82 -4.47
N ILE A 105 -15.03 -0.93 -5.76
CA ILE A 105 -14.39 -1.88 -6.67
C ILE A 105 -13.44 -1.11 -7.58
N ASN A 106 -12.19 -1.55 -7.71
CA ASN A 106 -11.25 -0.93 -8.64
C ASN A 106 -10.41 -1.94 -9.42
N ARG A 107 -10.04 -1.53 -10.63
CA ARG A 107 -9.17 -2.28 -11.55
C ARG A 107 -8.07 -1.39 -12.13
N TYR A 108 -7.37 -0.64 -11.29
CA TYR A 108 -6.39 0.36 -11.77
C TYR A 108 -5.22 -0.22 -12.58
N GLY A 109 -4.63 -1.34 -12.16
CA GLY A 109 -3.44 -1.91 -12.82
C GLY A 109 -2.18 -1.04 -12.65
N PHE A 110 -1.89 -0.61 -11.42
CA PHE A 110 -0.70 0.20 -11.06
C PHE A 110 -0.44 1.42 -11.97
N ASN A 111 -1.43 2.29 -12.17
CA ASN A 111 -1.18 3.57 -12.85
C ASN A 111 -0.26 4.47 -12.01
N ASN A 112 0.92 4.83 -12.53
CA ASN A 112 1.91 5.65 -11.81
C ASN A 112 2.95 6.29 -12.76
N ASP A 113 3.70 7.24 -12.23
CA ASP A 113 4.66 8.07 -12.98
C ASP A 113 6.08 7.48 -13.07
N GLY A 114 6.29 6.24 -12.60
CA GLY A 114 7.59 5.57 -12.62
C GLY A 114 8.52 5.98 -11.47
N VAL A 115 9.52 5.15 -11.16
CA VAL A 115 10.43 5.40 -10.02
C VAL A 115 11.20 6.72 -10.17
N GLY A 116 11.60 7.10 -11.38
CA GLY A 116 12.40 8.30 -11.61
C GLY A 116 11.69 9.58 -11.15
N ARG A 117 10.44 9.78 -11.57
CA ARG A 117 9.67 10.97 -11.18
C ARG A 117 9.22 10.91 -9.73
N VAL A 118 8.75 9.74 -9.26
CA VAL A 118 8.25 9.61 -7.89
C VAL A 118 9.39 9.78 -6.88
N GLN A 119 10.59 9.27 -7.16
CA GLN A 119 11.75 9.47 -6.29
C GLN A 119 12.10 10.96 -6.12
N GLN A 120 12.04 11.77 -7.19
CA GLN A 120 12.29 13.21 -7.07
C GLN A 120 11.32 13.88 -6.08
N ARG A 121 10.03 13.50 -6.11
CA ARG A 121 9.02 14.01 -5.17
C ARG A 121 9.26 13.51 -3.74
N VAL A 122 9.62 12.23 -3.59
CA VAL A 122 9.97 11.65 -2.27
C VAL A 122 11.17 12.39 -1.67
N LYS A 123 12.25 12.60 -2.43
CA LYS A 123 13.43 13.35 -1.98
C LYS A 123 13.06 14.76 -1.55
N ALA A 124 12.30 15.48 -2.39
CA ALA A 124 11.85 16.84 -2.10
C ALA A 124 11.00 16.91 -0.83
N ALA A 125 10.08 15.96 -0.63
CA ALA A 125 9.25 15.90 0.56
C ALA A 125 10.05 15.61 1.83
N ARG A 126 11.10 14.77 1.74
CA ARG A 126 11.98 14.37 2.85
C ARG A 126 13.00 15.41 3.28
N VAL A 127 13.16 16.52 2.54
CA VAL A 127 13.99 17.64 2.98
C VAL A 127 13.43 18.20 4.29
N ASN A 128 14.28 18.35 5.31
CA ASN A 128 13.90 18.82 6.66
C ASN A 128 12.73 18.00 7.24
N TRP A 129 12.74 16.69 7.07
CA TRP A 129 11.79 15.79 7.73
C TRP A 129 12.15 15.71 9.21
N THR A 130 11.26 16.20 10.08
CA THR A 130 11.50 16.21 11.53
C THR A 130 10.81 15.04 12.21
N ASP A 131 11.27 14.73 13.42
CA ASP A 131 10.57 13.81 14.29
C ASP A 131 9.15 14.31 14.61
N GLY A 132 8.20 13.39 14.74
CA GLY A 132 6.79 13.67 15.00
C GLY A 132 5.91 13.87 13.76
N LEU A 133 6.48 13.79 12.55
CA LEU A 133 5.73 13.60 11.30
C LEU A 133 5.34 12.13 11.11
N ALA A 134 4.33 11.88 10.27
CA ALA A 134 3.94 10.53 9.90
C ALA A 134 5.12 9.73 9.33
N MET A 135 5.19 8.42 9.58
CA MET A 135 6.14 7.55 8.88
C MET A 135 5.80 7.48 7.38
N LEU A 136 6.83 7.48 6.52
CA LEU A 136 6.69 7.34 5.09
C LEU A 136 7.01 5.92 4.63
N GLY A 137 5.99 5.23 4.15
CA GLY A 137 6.10 3.99 3.40
C GLY A 137 6.13 4.21 1.90
N VAL A 138 6.93 3.42 1.19
CA VAL A 138 6.88 3.37 -0.28
C VAL A 138 6.49 1.97 -0.75
N ASN A 139 5.32 1.87 -1.37
CA ASN A 139 4.82 0.64 -1.95
C ASN A 139 5.35 0.47 -3.37
N ILE A 140 6.04 -0.65 -3.64
CA ILE A 140 6.65 -0.96 -4.93
C ILE A 140 6.05 -2.23 -5.53
N GLY A 141 6.02 -2.28 -6.85
CA GLY A 141 5.46 -3.39 -7.61
C GLY A 141 6.09 -3.52 -8.99
N LYS A 142 5.74 -4.60 -9.69
CA LYS A 142 6.24 -4.85 -11.05
C LYS A 142 5.41 -4.13 -12.12
N ASN A 143 6.06 -3.74 -13.20
CA ASN A 143 5.42 -3.34 -14.43
C ASN A 143 4.62 -4.50 -15.05
N GLN A 144 3.53 -4.17 -15.74
CA GLN A 144 2.65 -5.19 -16.34
C GLN A 144 3.38 -6.06 -17.37
N LEU A 145 4.25 -5.45 -18.18
CA LEU A 145 4.98 -6.08 -19.28
C LEU A 145 6.36 -6.64 -18.90
N CYS A 146 6.72 -6.60 -17.60
CA CYS A 146 7.98 -7.16 -17.14
C CYS A 146 7.83 -8.65 -16.82
N ASP A 147 8.66 -9.47 -17.48
CA ASP A 147 8.73 -10.92 -17.28
C ASP A 147 9.47 -11.28 -15.99
N GLU A 148 10.59 -10.59 -15.70
CA GLU A 148 11.41 -10.83 -14.51
C GLU A 148 11.06 -9.88 -13.35
N ALA A 149 10.01 -10.23 -12.60
CA ALA A 149 9.49 -9.41 -11.51
C ALA A 149 10.58 -8.94 -10.51
N LYS A 150 11.56 -9.79 -10.18
CA LYS A 150 12.65 -9.47 -9.23
C LYS A 150 13.44 -8.21 -9.60
N LEU A 151 13.65 -7.95 -10.89
CA LEU A 151 14.40 -6.78 -11.38
C LEU A 151 13.63 -5.49 -11.08
N ASP A 152 12.31 -5.51 -11.25
CA ASP A 152 11.47 -4.35 -10.96
C ASP A 152 11.48 -3.99 -9.47
N TYR A 153 11.47 -5.01 -8.60
CA TYR A 153 11.55 -4.78 -7.16
C TYR A 153 12.95 -4.32 -6.74
N GLU A 154 14.03 -4.84 -7.32
CA GLU A 154 15.39 -4.33 -7.10
C GLU A 154 15.50 -2.86 -7.49
N ILE A 155 14.97 -2.47 -8.66
CA ILE A 155 14.96 -1.07 -9.09
C ILE A 155 14.16 -0.22 -8.09
N GLY A 156 12.97 -0.66 -7.70
CA GLY A 156 12.16 0.04 -6.69
C GLY A 156 12.90 0.25 -5.37
N VAL A 157 13.52 -0.81 -4.84
CA VAL A 157 14.34 -0.76 -3.63
C VAL A 157 15.49 0.23 -3.78
N THR A 158 16.24 0.14 -4.87
CA THR A 158 17.40 1.00 -5.14
C THR A 158 17.02 2.47 -5.15
N TYR A 159 15.84 2.81 -5.68
CA TYR A 159 15.38 4.19 -5.76
C TYR A 159 14.86 4.75 -4.42
N PHE A 160 14.20 3.93 -3.61
CA PHE A 160 13.45 4.45 -2.45
C PHE A 160 14.09 4.16 -1.10
N ALA A 161 15.00 3.20 -0.99
CA ALA A 161 15.45 2.74 0.33
C ALA A 161 16.07 3.84 1.20
N ALA A 162 16.87 4.73 0.61
CA ALA A 162 17.48 5.84 1.34
C ALA A 162 16.50 6.94 1.80
N TYR A 163 15.25 6.90 1.34
CA TYR A 163 14.27 7.99 1.52
C TYR A 163 12.94 7.56 2.12
N SER A 164 12.82 6.30 2.53
CA SER A 164 11.60 5.72 3.11
C SER A 164 11.89 5.18 4.50
N ASP A 165 10.90 5.21 5.39
CA ASP A 165 10.99 4.55 6.69
C ASP A 165 10.73 3.04 6.57
N TYR A 166 9.89 2.67 5.59
CA TYR A 166 9.69 1.28 5.19
C TYR A 166 9.37 1.15 3.69
N ILE A 167 9.73 0.01 3.11
CA ILE A 167 9.39 -0.38 1.74
C ILE A 167 8.37 -1.51 1.82
N VAL A 168 7.34 -1.43 0.98
CA VAL A 168 6.33 -2.49 0.85
C VAL A 168 6.50 -3.23 -0.48
N ILE A 169 6.74 -4.54 -0.40
CA ILE A 169 6.75 -5.45 -1.54
C ILE A 169 5.31 -5.89 -1.82
N ASN A 170 4.71 -5.38 -2.90
CA ASN A 170 3.32 -5.65 -3.23
C ASN A 170 3.14 -6.77 -4.26
N VAL A 171 2.84 -7.97 -3.75
CA VAL A 171 2.57 -9.17 -4.55
C VAL A 171 1.08 -9.52 -4.64
N SER A 172 0.18 -8.61 -4.27
CA SER A 172 -1.22 -8.95 -3.94
C SER A 172 -2.30 -8.27 -4.77
N SER A 173 -1.94 -7.32 -5.64
CA SER A 173 -2.90 -6.68 -6.54
C SER A 173 -3.60 -7.71 -7.44
N PRO A 174 -4.95 -7.75 -7.49
CA PRO A 174 -5.70 -8.58 -8.44
C PRO A 174 -5.69 -8.02 -9.86
N ASN A 175 -5.20 -6.80 -10.05
CA ASN A 175 -5.36 -6.02 -11.27
C ASN A 175 -4.14 -6.05 -12.19
N THR A 176 -3.08 -6.73 -11.76
CA THR A 176 -1.84 -6.92 -12.52
C THR A 176 -1.69 -8.42 -12.80
N SER A 177 -1.72 -8.80 -14.08
CA SER A 177 -1.71 -10.21 -14.48
C SER A 177 -0.49 -10.95 -13.90
N GLY A 178 -0.73 -12.18 -13.40
CA GLY A 178 0.30 -13.04 -12.83
C GLY A 178 0.90 -12.59 -11.49
N LEU A 179 0.59 -11.38 -10.99
CA LEU A 179 1.26 -10.84 -9.79
C LEU A 179 1.02 -11.69 -8.54
N ARG A 180 -0.23 -12.14 -8.32
CA ARG A 180 -0.58 -12.97 -7.16
C ARG A 180 0.12 -14.33 -7.16
N ALA A 181 0.62 -14.80 -8.30
CA ALA A 181 1.41 -16.03 -8.36
C ALA A 181 2.77 -15.90 -7.66
N LEU A 182 3.27 -14.67 -7.46
CA LEU A 182 4.48 -14.40 -6.68
C LEU A 182 4.31 -14.72 -5.18
N GLN A 183 3.08 -14.92 -4.69
CA GLN A 183 2.81 -15.36 -3.32
C GLN A 183 3.08 -16.86 -3.11
N LYS A 184 3.27 -17.63 -4.19
CA LYS A 184 3.66 -19.05 -4.08
C LYS A 184 5.04 -19.15 -3.44
N GLN A 185 5.22 -20.12 -2.55
CA GLN A 185 6.41 -20.24 -1.70
C GLN A 185 7.73 -20.11 -2.46
N SER A 186 7.91 -20.85 -3.56
CA SER A 186 9.16 -20.85 -4.33
C SER A 186 9.49 -19.48 -4.94
N GLU A 187 8.49 -18.81 -5.50
CA GLU A 187 8.66 -17.51 -6.14
C GLU A 187 8.87 -16.40 -5.11
N LEU A 188 8.15 -16.48 -3.99
CA LEU A 188 8.32 -15.56 -2.88
C LEU A 188 9.73 -15.66 -2.26
N LYS A 189 10.24 -16.88 -2.05
CA LYS A 189 11.61 -17.13 -1.57
C LYS A 189 12.65 -16.48 -2.50
N LYS A 190 12.51 -16.67 -3.81
CA LYS A 190 13.43 -16.09 -4.82
C LYS A 190 13.37 -14.56 -4.79
N LEU A 191 12.16 -13.99 -4.81
CA LEU A 191 11.95 -12.54 -4.83
C LEU A 191 12.53 -11.86 -3.59
N LEU A 192 12.19 -12.36 -2.40
CA LEU A 192 12.61 -11.74 -1.14
C LEU A 192 14.11 -11.90 -0.89
N ALA A 193 14.70 -13.03 -1.25
CA ALA A 193 16.16 -13.20 -1.18
C ALA A 193 16.88 -12.16 -2.05
N TYR A 194 16.34 -11.89 -3.24
CA TYR A 194 16.88 -10.88 -4.15
C TYR A 194 16.73 -9.46 -3.58
N VAL A 195 15.53 -9.09 -3.09
CA VAL A 195 15.27 -7.80 -2.43
C VAL A 195 16.19 -7.59 -1.23
N LYS A 196 16.35 -8.62 -0.38
CA LYS A 196 17.24 -8.56 0.78
C LYS A 196 18.68 -8.35 0.34
N GLN A 197 19.16 -9.10 -0.65
CA GLN A 197 20.51 -8.96 -1.19
C GLN A 197 20.76 -7.55 -1.72
N THR A 198 19.81 -6.98 -2.48
CA THR A 198 19.88 -5.59 -2.95
C THR A 198 20.04 -4.62 -1.78
N LEU A 199 19.22 -4.75 -0.72
CA LEU A 199 19.34 -3.89 0.46
C LEU A 199 20.65 -4.10 1.23
N ASP A 200 21.14 -5.34 1.34
CA ASP A 200 22.35 -5.68 2.09
C ASP A 200 23.62 -5.07 1.46
N VAL A 201 23.65 -4.91 0.14
CA VAL A 201 24.80 -4.29 -0.56
C VAL A 201 24.72 -2.75 -0.61
N MET A 202 23.56 -2.17 -0.29
CA MET A 202 23.41 -0.72 -0.23
C MET A 202 24.03 -0.17 1.07
N LYS A 203 24.95 0.80 0.92
CA LYS A 203 25.53 1.55 2.05
C LYS A 203 24.58 2.66 2.48
N LEU A 204 23.57 2.32 3.29
CA LEU A 204 22.57 3.25 3.80
C LEU A 204 22.88 3.63 5.25
N ASP A 205 22.79 4.93 5.58
CA ASP A 205 22.92 5.41 6.97
C ASP A 205 21.78 4.86 7.85
N CYS A 206 20.58 4.81 7.28
CA CYS A 206 19.39 4.24 7.92
C CYS A 206 18.71 3.29 6.93
N ARG A 207 18.63 2.02 7.30
CA ARG A 207 17.98 0.99 6.48
C ARG A 207 16.46 1.02 6.68
N PRO A 208 15.65 1.06 5.60
CA PRO A 208 14.20 0.95 5.73
C PRO A 208 13.81 -0.45 6.18
N LYS A 209 12.68 -0.56 6.88
CA LYS A 209 12.06 -1.85 7.12
C LYS A 209 11.39 -2.40 5.87
N VAL A 210 11.34 -3.72 5.70
CA VAL A 210 10.71 -4.38 4.55
C VAL A 210 9.41 -5.04 4.98
N LEU A 211 8.30 -4.59 4.42
CA LEU A 211 6.98 -5.18 4.63
C LEU A 211 6.53 -5.95 3.40
N LEU A 212 5.85 -7.07 3.57
CA LEU A 212 5.20 -7.82 2.50
C LEU A 212 3.68 -7.61 2.54
N LYS A 213 3.07 -7.16 1.44
CA LYS A 213 1.62 -6.95 1.34
C LYS A 213 0.93 -8.11 0.64
N ILE A 214 0.07 -8.83 1.35
CA ILE A 214 -0.55 -10.08 0.90
C ILE A 214 -2.04 -9.91 0.54
N ALA A 215 -2.55 -10.82 -0.28
CA ALA A 215 -3.97 -10.87 -0.61
C ALA A 215 -4.77 -11.54 0.52
N PRO A 216 -6.04 -11.20 0.72
CA PRO A 216 -6.91 -11.92 1.66
C PRO A 216 -7.38 -13.27 1.11
N ASP A 217 -7.37 -13.41 -0.23
CA ASP A 217 -7.89 -14.57 -0.96
C ASP A 217 -6.85 -15.71 -1.00
N LEU A 218 -6.50 -16.25 0.18
CA LEU A 218 -5.48 -17.28 0.35
C LEU A 218 -6.05 -18.52 1.05
N THR A 219 -5.61 -19.69 0.61
CA THR A 219 -5.85 -20.96 1.32
C THR A 219 -5.02 -21.04 2.61
N GLU A 220 -5.41 -21.91 3.53
CA GLU A 220 -4.64 -22.13 4.77
C GLU A 220 -3.21 -22.63 4.51
N ARG A 221 -3.01 -23.41 3.44
CA ARG A 221 -1.68 -23.85 3.02
C ARG A 221 -0.83 -22.67 2.54
N GLU A 222 -1.37 -21.81 1.67
CA GLU A 222 -0.65 -20.64 1.19
C GLU A 222 -0.29 -19.67 2.32
N LYS A 223 -1.17 -19.50 3.33
CA LYS A 223 -0.87 -18.70 4.53
C LYS A 223 0.30 -19.27 5.32
N LYS A 224 0.34 -20.59 5.51
CA LYS A 224 1.48 -21.28 6.18
C LYS A 224 2.77 -21.12 5.38
N ASP A 225 2.71 -21.31 4.07
CA ASP A 225 3.86 -21.17 3.19
C ASP A 225 4.43 -19.74 3.23
N ILE A 226 3.56 -18.71 3.20
CA ILE A 226 3.96 -17.31 3.34
C ILE A 226 4.56 -17.05 4.72
N ALA A 227 3.92 -17.54 5.79
CA ALA A 227 4.40 -17.36 7.16
C ALA A 227 5.81 -17.95 7.35
N GLU A 228 6.06 -19.16 6.86
CA GLU A 228 7.39 -19.80 6.87
C GLU A 228 8.44 -18.92 6.21
N VAL A 229 8.15 -18.39 5.02
CA VAL A 229 9.08 -17.52 4.28
C VAL A 229 9.33 -16.22 5.03
N THR A 230 8.29 -15.60 5.61
CA THR A 230 8.42 -14.30 6.24
C THR A 230 9.12 -14.36 7.60
N MET A 231 9.10 -15.52 8.26
CA MET A 231 9.79 -15.75 9.53
C MET A 231 11.25 -16.14 9.35
N ASP A 232 11.65 -16.60 8.16
CA ASP A 232 13.03 -16.93 7.88
C ASP A 232 13.84 -15.65 7.58
N SER A 233 14.74 -15.32 8.52
CA SER A 233 15.66 -14.17 8.47
C SER A 233 16.46 -14.06 7.16
N LYS A 234 16.64 -15.16 6.42
CA LYS A 234 17.24 -15.18 5.07
C LYS A 234 16.48 -14.32 4.07
N TYR A 235 15.20 -14.06 4.28
CA TYR A 235 14.34 -13.30 3.37
C TYR A 235 14.10 -11.87 3.83
N GLY A 236 14.52 -11.50 5.04
CA GLY A 236 14.62 -10.11 5.49
C GLY A 236 13.30 -9.34 5.48
N VAL A 237 12.19 -9.99 5.88
CA VAL A 237 10.89 -9.35 6.04
C VAL A 237 10.71 -8.93 7.50
N ASP A 238 10.45 -7.65 7.72
CA ASP A 238 10.21 -7.07 9.06
C ASP A 238 8.74 -7.07 9.47
N GLY A 239 7.82 -7.31 8.53
CA GLY A 239 6.39 -7.39 8.84
C GLY A 239 5.48 -7.62 7.65
N LEU A 240 4.18 -7.78 7.94
CA LEU A 240 3.14 -8.06 6.96
C LEU A 240 2.08 -6.96 6.93
N ILE A 241 1.63 -6.60 5.74
CA ILE A 241 0.43 -5.81 5.53
C ILE A 241 -0.70 -6.76 5.10
N VAL A 242 -1.64 -6.97 6.01
CA VAL A 242 -2.79 -7.85 5.84
C VAL A 242 -4.06 -6.99 5.89
N SER A 243 -4.77 -6.77 4.79
CA SER A 243 -4.59 -7.33 3.45
C SER A 243 -4.80 -6.29 2.35
N ASN A 244 -4.53 -6.71 1.11
CA ASN A 244 -5.01 -6.02 -0.08
C ASN A 244 -6.53 -6.26 -0.30
N THR A 245 -7.07 -5.77 -1.41
CA THR A 245 -8.46 -5.96 -1.84
C THR A 245 -8.80 -7.43 -2.14
N THR A 246 -10.07 -7.82 -2.01
CA THR A 246 -10.57 -9.17 -2.33
C THR A 246 -11.19 -9.26 -3.73
N VAL A 247 -11.06 -10.41 -4.38
CA VAL A 247 -11.86 -10.73 -5.60
C VAL A 247 -13.21 -11.37 -5.27
N THR A 248 -13.41 -11.78 -4.01
CA THR A 248 -14.69 -12.33 -3.53
C THR A 248 -15.79 -11.27 -3.65
N ARG A 249 -17.01 -11.72 -3.98
CA ARG A 249 -18.23 -10.91 -4.02
C ARG A 249 -19.25 -11.50 -3.08
N PRO A 250 -19.38 -10.97 -1.84
CA PRO A 250 -20.42 -11.41 -0.92
C PRO A 250 -21.81 -11.24 -1.53
N ALA A 251 -22.70 -12.20 -1.31
CA ALA A 251 -24.09 -12.11 -1.76
C ALA A 251 -24.86 -10.96 -1.10
N THR A 252 -24.32 -10.40 -0.01
CA THR A 252 -24.85 -9.24 0.70
C THR A 252 -24.58 -7.90 0.01
N LEU A 253 -23.88 -7.87 -1.13
CA LEU A 253 -23.67 -6.63 -1.88
C LEU A 253 -24.96 -6.16 -2.55
N HIS A 254 -25.33 -4.91 -2.33
CA HIS A 254 -26.58 -4.34 -2.81
C HIS A 254 -26.42 -3.49 -4.07
N ASN A 255 -25.30 -2.78 -4.23
CA ASN A 255 -25.11 -1.83 -5.33
C ASN A 255 -25.12 -2.51 -6.73
N GLU A 256 -25.54 -1.76 -7.74
CA GLU A 256 -25.56 -2.21 -9.15
C GLU A 256 -24.18 -2.58 -9.70
N ASN A 257 -23.12 -1.90 -9.25
CA ASN A 257 -21.74 -2.13 -9.68
C ASN A 257 -21.09 -3.36 -9.01
N ARG A 258 -21.82 -4.15 -8.20
CA ARG A 258 -21.27 -5.31 -7.47
C ARG A 258 -20.57 -6.34 -8.37
N ASN A 259 -20.95 -6.42 -9.64
CA ASN A 259 -20.39 -7.36 -10.62
C ASN A 259 -19.18 -6.81 -11.38
N GLU A 260 -18.75 -5.58 -11.10
CA GLU A 260 -17.58 -4.99 -11.76
C GLU A 260 -16.31 -5.80 -11.47
N LYS A 261 -15.47 -5.94 -12.50
CA LYS A 261 -14.17 -6.61 -12.39
C LYS A 261 -13.20 -5.77 -11.54
N GLY A 262 -12.39 -6.43 -10.74
CA GLY A 262 -11.32 -5.83 -9.94
C GLY A 262 -11.36 -6.22 -8.48
N GLY A 263 -10.60 -5.51 -7.66
CA GLY A 263 -10.56 -5.70 -6.21
C GLY A 263 -11.65 -4.93 -5.47
N LEU A 264 -12.38 -5.61 -4.60
CA LEU A 264 -13.36 -5.05 -3.65
C LEU A 264 -12.65 -4.60 -2.36
N SER A 265 -12.97 -3.40 -1.91
CA SER A 265 -12.48 -2.75 -0.67
C SER A 265 -13.66 -2.18 0.11
N GLY A 266 -13.43 -1.76 1.36
CA GLY A 266 -14.45 -1.11 2.20
C GLY A 266 -15.08 -2.07 3.20
N ALA A 267 -16.26 -1.71 3.73
CA ALA A 267 -16.92 -2.46 4.80
C ALA A 267 -17.06 -3.98 4.54
N PRO A 268 -17.39 -4.46 3.33
CA PRO A 268 -17.53 -5.89 3.05
C PRO A 268 -16.23 -6.70 3.17
N LEU A 269 -15.06 -6.05 3.11
CA LEU A 269 -13.76 -6.70 3.28
C LEU A 269 -13.39 -6.89 4.77
N ARG A 270 -14.07 -6.20 5.69
CA ARG A 270 -13.67 -6.13 7.10
C ARG A 270 -13.51 -7.50 7.75
N GLN A 271 -14.51 -8.38 7.62
CA GLN A 271 -14.47 -9.69 8.25
C GLN A 271 -13.33 -10.55 7.68
N LEU A 272 -13.25 -10.66 6.36
CA LEU A 272 -12.24 -11.46 5.67
C LEU A 272 -10.80 -10.99 5.99
N SER A 273 -10.56 -9.67 5.97
CA SER A 273 -9.25 -9.10 6.30
C SER A 273 -8.89 -9.31 7.78
N THR A 274 -9.84 -9.12 8.70
CA THR A 274 -9.63 -9.34 10.15
C THR A 274 -9.34 -10.81 10.46
N ASP A 275 -10.02 -11.73 9.80
CA ASP A 275 -9.77 -13.17 9.94
C ASP A 275 -8.40 -13.56 9.40
N CYS A 276 -8.00 -12.98 8.26
CA CYS A 276 -6.67 -13.16 7.70
C CYS A 276 -5.58 -12.64 8.65
N VAL A 277 -5.76 -11.46 9.26
CA VAL A 277 -4.86 -10.93 10.29
C VAL A 277 -4.72 -11.93 11.45
N ARG A 278 -5.85 -12.41 12.00
CA ARG A 278 -5.84 -13.36 13.13
C ARG A 278 -5.09 -14.65 12.79
N GLN A 279 -5.29 -15.18 11.59
CA GLN A 279 -4.64 -16.41 11.15
C GLN A 279 -3.14 -16.22 10.92
N MET A 280 -2.74 -15.16 10.20
CA MET A 280 -1.33 -14.86 9.97
C MET A 280 -0.61 -14.60 11.28
N TYR A 281 -1.21 -13.85 12.21
CA TYR A 281 -0.64 -13.59 13.53
C TYR A 281 -0.32 -14.89 14.28
N LYS A 282 -1.24 -15.86 14.30
CA LYS A 282 -1.02 -17.19 14.92
C LYS A 282 0.09 -18.01 14.24
N LEU A 283 0.34 -17.76 12.96
CA LEU A 283 1.35 -18.51 12.20
C LEU A 283 2.75 -17.91 12.38
N VAL A 284 2.86 -16.58 12.50
CA VAL A 284 4.15 -15.88 12.61
C VAL A 284 4.59 -15.64 14.06
N PHE A 285 3.66 -15.48 15.00
CA PHE A 285 3.97 -15.30 16.42
C PHE A 285 3.57 -16.57 17.19
N LYS A 286 4.56 -17.45 17.40
CA LYS A 286 4.48 -18.60 18.31
C LYS A 286 5.41 -18.40 19.49
#